data_AF-A0A6I8V535-F1
#
_entry.id   AF-A0A6I8V535-F1
#
_cell.length_a   1.000
_cell.length_b   1.000
_cell.length_c   1.000
_cell.angle_alpha   90.00
_cell.angle_beta   90.00
_cell.angle_gamma   90.00
#
_symmetry.space_group_name_H-M   'P 1'
#
loop_
_entity.id
_entity.type
_entity.pdbx_description
1 polymer ?
#
loop_
_entity_poly.entity_id
_entity_poly.type
_entity_poly.pdbx_seq_one_letter_code
_entity_poly.pdbx_strand_id
1 'polypeptide(L)'
;MVERIAQLTRTTTRMKSIQAICLACSVILLGSVTKTVSAEGLDIDKMAKCFDLCVEVASVVGLKIVPTIKSLAKCAKFEPMKTKDLDPTAVLMLAYQFIQKIVGNQKCLLNTIQETRDLLAPFATTFSTLKCLTD
;
A
#
# COMPACT_ATOMS: atom_id res chain seq x y z
N MET A 1 56.98 -2.12 -17.25
CA MET A 1 56.14 -1.03 -16.65
C MET A 1 55.01 -0.60 -17.61
N VAL A 2 55.28 -0.44 -18.91
CA VAL A 2 54.30 -0.06 -19.96
C VAL A 2 53.13 -1.05 -20.12
N GLU A 3 53.36 -2.37 -20.05
CA GLU A 3 52.28 -3.37 -20.17
C GLU A 3 51.28 -3.35 -19.00
N ARG A 4 51.74 -3.05 -17.77
CA ARG A 4 50.84 -2.94 -16.61
C ARG A 4 49.94 -1.70 -16.70
N ILE A 5 50.46 -0.59 -17.24
CA ILE A 5 49.67 0.62 -17.50
C ILE A 5 48.63 0.32 -18.58
N ALA A 6 49.03 -0.32 -19.70
CA ALA A 6 48.10 -0.69 -20.77
C ALA A 6 47.00 -1.67 -20.30
N GLN A 7 47.30 -2.62 -19.41
CA GLN A 7 46.28 -3.49 -18.81
C GLN A 7 45.35 -2.75 -17.85
N LEU A 8 45.86 -1.82 -17.02
CA LEU A 8 45.03 -1.01 -16.10
C LEU A 8 44.10 -0.05 -16.85
N THR A 9 44.58 0.56 -17.95
CA THR A 9 43.76 1.43 -18.80
C THR A 9 42.69 0.61 -19.54
N ARG A 10 43.02 -0.61 -19.96
CA ARG A 10 42.10 -1.53 -20.65
C ARG A 10 40.98 -2.04 -19.72
N THR A 11 41.28 -2.36 -18.46
CA THR A 11 40.27 -2.77 -17.47
C THR A 11 39.39 -1.61 -17.00
N THR A 12 39.97 -0.41 -16.84
CA THR A 12 39.23 0.80 -16.47
C THR A 12 38.30 1.26 -17.60
N THR A 13 38.74 1.13 -18.86
CA THR A 13 37.90 1.41 -20.04
C THR A 13 36.75 0.42 -20.14
N ARG A 14 37.02 -0.88 -19.92
CA ARG A 14 35.98 -1.93 -19.95
C ARG A 14 34.90 -1.72 -18.88
N MET A 15 35.28 -1.27 -17.69
CA MET A 15 34.35 -0.98 -16.58
C MET A 15 33.46 0.23 -16.89
N LYS A 16 34.04 1.30 -17.46
CA LYS A 16 33.31 2.48 -17.95
C LYS A 16 32.36 2.13 -19.10
N SER A 17 32.77 1.24 -20.01
CA SER A 17 31.93 0.75 -21.10
C SER A 17 30.75 -0.08 -20.59
N ILE A 18 30.97 -0.97 -19.60
CA ILE A 18 29.87 -1.74 -18.99
C ILE A 18 28.90 -0.81 -18.27
N GLN A 19 29.39 0.16 -17.49
CA GLN A 19 28.54 1.16 -16.86
C GLN A 19 27.73 1.97 -17.87
N ALA A 20 28.35 2.41 -18.97
CA ALA A 20 27.66 3.13 -20.04
C ALA A 20 26.59 2.27 -20.73
N ILE A 21 26.87 0.97 -20.97
CA ILE A 21 25.90 0.03 -21.55
C ILE A 21 24.74 -0.21 -20.58
N CYS A 22 24.99 -0.41 -19.29
CA CYS A 22 23.93 -0.56 -18.29
C CYS A 22 23.06 0.70 -18.16
N LEU A 23 23.67 1.89 -18.21
CA LEU A 23 22.94 3.16 -18.23
C LEU A 23 22.11 3.31 -19.51
N ALA A 24 22.66 2.96 -20.67
CA ALA A 24 21.92 3.00 -21.93
C ALA A 24 20.75 2.00 -21.92
N CYS A 25 20.96 0.77 -21.45
CA CYS A 25 19.90 -0.24 -21.34
C CYS A 25 18.79 0.20 -20.38
N SER A 26 19.12 0.80 -19.24
CA SER A 26 18.11 1.31 -18.29
C SER A 26 17.30 2.46 -18.89
N VAL A 27 17.93 3.39 -19.61
CA VAL A 27 17.23 4.47 -20.33
C VAL A 27 16.34 3.93 -21.44
N ILE A 28 16.79 2.92 -22.20
CA ILE A 28 15.97 2.27 -23.24
C ILE A 28 14.76 1.59 -22.62
N LEU A 29 14.95 0.86 -21.52
CA LEU A 29 13.86 0.19 -20.80
C LEU A 29 12.85 1.20 -20.24
N LEU A 30 13.31 2.28 -19.60
CA LEU A 30 12.47 3.39 -19.15
C LEU A 30 11.70 4.04 -20.31
N GLY A 31 12.36 4.26 -21.45
CA GLY A 31 11.76 4.82 -22.66
C GLY A 31 10.70 3.91 -23.29
N SER A 32 10.88 2.59 -23.26
CA SER A 32 9.87 1.64 -23.72
C SER A 32 8.68 1.56 -22.77
N VAL A 33 8.93 1.54 -21.45
CA VAL A 33 7.86 1.53 -20.45
C VAL A 33 7.02 2.79 -20.60
N THR A 34 7.64 3.98 -20.52
CA THR A 34 6.96 5.28 -20.62
C THR A 34 6.07 5.43 -21.86
N LYS A 35 6.51 4.90 -23.02
CA LYS A 35 5.69 4.89 -24.24
C LYS A 35 4.48 3.98 -24.14
N THR A 36 4.64 2.78 -23.60
CA THR A 36 3.53 1.82 -23.43
C THR A 36 2.51 2.35 -22.43
N VAL A 37 2.95 2.86 -21.26
CA VAL A 37 2.03 3.45 -20.27
C VAL A 37 1.29 4.66 -20.83
N SER A 38 1.97 5.52 -21.59
CA SER A 38 1.32 6.67 -22.24
C SER A 38 0.32 6.25 -23.31
N ALA A 39 0.60 5.18 -24.07
CA ALA A 39 -0.29 4.66 -25.11
C ALA A 39 -1.53 3.96 -24.53
N GLU A 40 -1.42 3.39 -23.33
CA GLU A 40 -2.53 2.79 -22.57
C GLU A 40 -3.31 3.83 -21.76
N GLY A 41 -2.92 5.12 -21.81
CA GLY A 41 -3.57 6.21 -21.07
C GLY A 41 -3.28 6.20 -19.56
N LEU A 42 -2.25 5.45 -19.12
CA LEU A 42 -1.90 5.29 -17.72
C LEU A 42 -0.95 6.42 -17.29
N ASP A 43 -1.48 7.38 -16.55
CA ASP A 43 -0.73 8.50 -15.98
C ASP A 43 0.02 8.05 -14.71
N ILE A 44 1.35 7.84 -14.84
CA ILE A 44 2.22 7.40 -13.74
C ILE A 44 2.26 8.41 -12.59
N ASP A 45 2.23 9.71 -12.89
CA ASP A 45 2.20 10.76 -11.86
C ASP A 45 0.89 10.72 -11.07
N LYS A 46 -0.24 10.50 -11.76
CA LYS A 46 -1.54 10.27 -11.12
C LYS A 46 -1.50 9.01 -10.24
N MET A 47 -0.96 7.90 -10.73
CA MET A 47 -0.83 6.67 -9.94
C MET A 47 0.03 6.86 -8.69
N ALA A 48 1.17 7.54 -8.81
CA ALA A 48 2.05 7.84 -7.68
C ALA A 48 1.31 8.67 -6.62
N LYS A 49 0.61 9.73 -7.02
CA LYS A 49 -0.20 10.55 -6.10
C LYS A 49 -1.32 9.77 -5.43
N CYS A 50 -1.98 8.88 -6.15
CA CYS A 50 -3.00 8.00 -5.58
C CYS A 50 -2.40 7.00 -4.60
N PHE A 51 -1.21 6.49 -4.88
CA PHE A 51 -0.48 5.61 -3.97
C PHE A 51 -0.09 6.34 -2.69
N ASP A 52 0.48 7.54 -2.79
CA ASP A 52 0.85 8.36 -1.64
C ASP A 52 -0.37 8.66 -0.75
N LEU A 53 -1.51 9.02 -1.37
CA LEU A 53 -2.77 9.22 -0.66
C LEU A 53 -3.25 7.94 0.06
N CYS A 54 -3.16 6.78 -0.59
CA CYS A 54 -3.50 5.50 0.03
C CYS A 54 -2.60 5.19 1.22
N VAL A 55 -1.29 5.44 1.12
CA VAL A 55 -0.34 5.25 2.21
C VAL A 55 -0.65 6.19 3.38
N GLU A 56 -0.95 7.45 3.10
CA GLU A 56 -1.34 8.44 4.11
C GLU A 56 -2.61 7.98 4.85
N VAL A 57 -3.65 7.59 4.12
CA VAL A 57 -4.91 7.09 4.70
C VAL A 57 -4.67 5.81 5.51
N ALA A 58 -3.90 4.86 4.98
CA ALA A 58 -3.56 3.63 5.68
C ALA A 58 -2.79 3.90 6.98
N SER A 59 -1.92 4.91 7.00
CA SER A 59 -1.18 5.30 8.21
C SER A 59 -2.12 5.83 9.30
N VAL A 60 -3.07 6.70 8.93
CA VAL A 60 -4.04 7.29 9.87
C VAL A 60 -5.01 6.23 10.39
N VAL A 61 -5.54 5.37 9.51
CA VAL A 61 -6.41 4.25 9.89
C VAL A 61 -5.65 3.22 10.72
N GLY A 62 -4.41 2.92 10.36
CA GLY A 62 -3.55 1.96 11.08
C GLY A 62 -3.34 2.33 12.54
N LEU A 63 -3.22 3.62 12.86
CA LEU A 63 -3.13 4.11 14.24
C LEU A 63 -4.44 3.95 15.03
N LYS A 64 -5.58 3.81 14.34
CA LYS A 64 -6.92 3.75 14.96
C LYS A 64 -7.54 2.35 14.92
N ILE A 65 -7.06 1.43 14.08
CA ILE A 65 -7.72 0.14 13.84
C ILE A 65 -7.88 -0.71 15.11
N VAL A 66 -6.80 -0.87 15.89
CA VAL A 66 -6.82 -1.65 17.15
C VAL A 66 -7.76 -1.04 18.19
N PRO A 67 -7.68 0.27 18.53
CA PRO A 67 -8.61 0.86 19.49
C PRO A 67 -10.06 0.85 18.98
N THR A 68 -10.30 1.02 17.68
CA THR A 68 -11.65 0.93 17.08
C THR A 68 -12.23 -0.48 17.24
N ILE A 69 -11.47 -1.52 16.88
CA ILE A 69 -11.91 -2.92 17.06
C ILE A 69 -12.19 -3.21 18.55
N LYS A 70 -11.34 -2.72 19.46
CA LYS A 70 -11.52 -2.89 20.91
C LYS A 70 -12.77 -2.16 21.42
N SER A 71 -13.03 -0.94 20.96
CA SER A 71 -14.22 -0.17 21.30
C SER A 71 -15.49 -0.87 20.82
N LEU A 72 -15.47 -1.32 19.57
CA LEU A 72 -16.57 -2.04 18.94
C LEU A 72 -16.87 -3.36 19.65
N ALA A 73 -15.83 -4.15 19.99
CA ALA A 73 -15.96 -5.37 20.77
C ALA A 73 -16.62 -5.13 22.14
N LYS A 74 -16.20 -4.07 22.84
CA LYS A 74 -16.78 -3.68 24.14
C LYS A 74 -18.24 -3.25 24.00
N CYS A 75 -18.54 -2.40 23.02
CA CYS A 75 -19.90 -1.92 22.77
C CYS A 75 -20.86 -3.09 22.49
N ALA A 76 -20.44 -4.01 21.62
CA ALA A 76 -21.23 -5.17 21.25
C ALA A 76 -21.25 -6.29 22.30
N LYS A 77 -20.52 -6.13 23.41
CA LYS A 77 -20.30 -7.16 24.44
C LYS A 77 -19.85 -8.48 23.81
N PHE A 78 -18.84 -8.41 22.95
CA PHE A 78 -18.28 -9.58 22.30
C PHE A 78 -17.44 -10.38 23.28
N GLU A 79 -17.78 -11.66 23.42
CA GLU A 79 -17.05 -12.62 24.24
C GLU A 79 -16.55 -13.75 23.32
N PRO A 80 -15.24 -13.80 23.03
CA PRO A 80 -14.68 -14.79 22.13
C PRO A 80 -14.68 -16.19 22.75
N MET A 81 -15.01 -17.21 21.95
CA MET A 81 -14.99 -18.61 22.42
C MET A 81 -13.56 -19.13 22.68
N LYS A 82 -12.56 -18.60 21.96
CA LYS A 82 -11.15 -19.00 22.08
C LYS A 82 -10.25 -17.76 21.97
N THR A 83 -9.30 -17.63 22.89
CA THR A 83 -8.35 -16.49 22.96
C THR A 83 -6.88 -16.91 23.05
N LYS A 84 -6.61 -18.22 23.10
CA LYS A 84 -5.27 -18.81 23.17
C LYS A 84 -5.12 -19.82 22.03
N ASP A 85 -3.88 -20.12 21.67
CA ASP A 85 -3.54 -21.13 20.64
C ASP A 85 -4.30 -20.88 19.32
N LEU A 86 -4.16 -19.66 18.82
CA LEU A 86 -4.81 -19.16 17.61
C LEU A 86 -4.02 -19.59 16.38
N ASP A 87 -4.38 -20.74 15.82
CA ASP A 87 -4.00 -21.09 14.44
C ASP A 87 -4.78 -20.23 13.41
N PRO A 88 -4.38 -20.19 12.13
CA PRO A 88 -5.07 -19.38 11.12
C PRO A 88 -6.57 -19.66 10.99
N THR A 89 -6.99 -20.92 11.14
CA THR A 89 -8.41 -21.31 11.12
C THR A 89 -9.14 -20.75 12.34
N ALA A 90 -8.52 -20.82 13.52
CA ALA A 90 -9.06 -20.24 14.75
C ALA A 90 -9.17 -18.71 14.68
N VAL A 91 -8.21 -18.02 14.05
CA VAL A 91 -8.31 -16.57 13.79
C VAL A 91 -9.48 -16.25 12.86
N LEU A 92 -9.66 -17.03 11.79
CA LEU A 92 -10.79 -16.84 10.88
C LEU A 92 -12.13 -17.07 11.58
N MET A 93 -12.24 -18.12 12.40
CA MET A 93 -13.45 -18.36 13.20
C MET A 93 -13.71 -17.23 14.20
N LEU A 94 -12.67 -16.73 14.87
CA LEU A 94 -12.78 -15.58 15.77
C LEU A 94 -13.30 -14.34 15.04
N ALA A 95 -12.76 -14.05 13.86
CA ALA A 95 -13.22 -12.94 13.03
C ALA A 95 -14.69 -13.12 12.59
N TYR A 96 -15.08 -14.33 12.21
CA TYR A 96 -16.46 -14.64 11.84
C TYR A 96 -17.44 -14.43 13.00
N GLN A 97 -17.12 -14.96 14.18
CA GLN A 97 -17.90 -14.76 15.41
C GLN A 97 -18.03 -13.29 15.78
N PHE A 98 -16.93 -12.54 15.64
CA PHE A 98 -16.92 -11.11 15.85
C PHE A 98 -17.89 -10.40 14.90
N ILE A 99 -17.78 -10.65 13.59
CA ILE A 99 -18.66 -10.04 12.59
C ILE A 99 -20.12 -10.36 12.86
N GLN A 100 -20.46 -11.62 13.13
CA GLN A 100 -21.83 -12.03 13.47
C GLN A 100 -22.38 -11.25 14.68
N LYS A 101 -21.57 -11.10 15.73
CA LYS A 101 -21.96 -10.35 16.93
C LYS A 101 -22.16 -8.86 16.63
N ILE A 102 -21.26 -8.26 15.85
CA ILE A 102 -21.30 -6.84 15.50
C ILE A 102 -22.51 -6.51 14.63
N VAL A 103 -22.79 -7.32 13.60
CA VAL A 103 -23.95 -7.12 12.71
C VAL A 103 -25.27 -7.21 13.49
N GLY A 104 -25.34 -8.10 14.50
CA GLY A 104 -26.46 -8.17 15.44
C GLY A 104 -26.57 -6.98 16.41
N ASN A 105 -25.58 -6.08 16.44
CA ASN A 105 -25.56 -4.90 17.31
C ASN A 105 -25.44 -3.60 16.47
N GLN A 106 -26.54 -3.28 15.78
CA GLN A 106 -26.59 -2.20 14.79
C GLN A 106 -26.11 -0.85 15.33
N LYS A 107 -26.44 -0.49 16.58
CA LYS A 107 -26.00 0.77 17.18
C LYS A 107 -24.47 0.85 17.27
N CYS A 108 -23.81 -0.22 17.72
CA CYS A 108 -22.36 -0.26 17.81
C CYS A 108 -21.72 -0.21 16.43
N LEU A 109 -22.26 -0.97 15.47
CA LEU A 109 -21.78 -0.98 14.09
C LEU A 109 -21.90 0.40 13.43
N LEU A 110 -23.07 1.04 13.52
CA LEU A 110 -23.31 2.36 12.92
C LEU A 110 -22.42 3.44 13.54
N ASN A 111 -22.21 3.42 14.85
CA ASN A 111 -21.29 4.34 15.51
C ASN A 111 -19.85 4.17 14.99
N THR A 112 -19.37 2.93 14.87
CA THR A 112 -18.03 2.67 14.32
C THR A 112 -17.91 3.07 12.85
N ILE A 113 -18.97 2.86 12.04
CA ILE A 113 -19.00 3.34 10.66
C ILE A 113 -18.92 4.87 10.63
N GLN A 114 -19.65 5.57 11.50
CA GLN A 114 -19.62 7.03 11.56
C GLN A 114 -18.24 7.53 11.96
N GLU A 115 -17.63 6.98 13.02
CA GLU A 115 -16.27 7.33 13.45
C GLU A 115 -15.25 7.11 12.32
N THR A 116 -15.39 6.02 11.57
CA THR A 116 -14.52 5.72 10.42
C THR A 116 -14.76 6.71 9.28
N ARG A 117 -16.01 7.10 9.01
CA ARG A 117 -16.31 8.14 8.01
C ARG A 117 -15.73 9.48 8.41
N ASP A 118 -15.87 9.89 9.67
CA ASP A 118 -15.34 11.16 10.16
C ASP A 118 -13.80 11.18 10.08
N LEU A 119 -13.15 10.04 10.36
CA LEU A 119 -11.71 9.87 10.18
C LEU A 119 -11.27 10.00 8.72
N LEU A 120 -12.07 9.51 7.79
CA LEU A 120 -11.76 9.49 6.36
C LEU A 120 -12.24 10.74 5.61
N ALA A 121 -13.13 11.55 6.19
CA ALA A 121 -13.70 12.74 5.57
C ALA A 121 -12.67 13.72 4.98
N PRO A 122 -11.50 13.99 5.63
CA PRO A 122 -10.49 14.88 5.07
C PRO A 122 -9.87 14.38 3.75
N PHE A 123 -9.92 13.08 3.47
CA PHE A 123 -9.29 12.47 2.30
C PHE A 123 -10.26 12.33 1.12
N ALA A 124 -11.57 12.38 1.37
CA ALA A 124 -12.60 12.09 0.37
C ALA A 124 -12.49 13.01 -0.86
N THR A 125 -12.29 14.32 -0.66
CA THR A 125 -12.13 15.29 -1.75
C THR A 125 -10.87 15.04 -2.56
N THR A 126 -9.80 14.61 -1.92
CA THR A 126 -8.51 14.34 -2.57
C THR A 126 -8.60 13.08 -3.44
N PHE A 127 -9.26 12.02 -2.96
CA PHE A 127 -9.53 10.82 -3.78
C PHE A 127 -10.34 11.14 -5.04
N SER A 128 -11.38 11.98 -4.91
CA SER A 128 -12.21 12.38 -6.06
C SER A 128 -11.46 13.30 -7.02
N THR A 129 -10.71 14.28 -6.51
CA THR A 129 -9.95 15.24 -7.34
C THR A 129 -8.85 14.54 -8.14
N LEU A 130 -8.14 13.61 -7.51
CA LEU A 130 -7.11 12.81 -8.17
C LEU A 130 -7.69 11.64 -8.99
N LYS A 131 -9.02 11.43 -8.98
CA LYS A 131 -9.69 10.33 -9.68
C LYS A 131 -9.00 8.98 -9.41
N CYS A 132 -8.77 8.68 -8.15
CA CYS A 132 -8.04 7.46 -7.74
C CYS A 132 -8.91 6.21 -7.69
N LEU A 133 -10.24 6.35 -7.73
CA LEU A 133 -11.22 5.26 -7.60
C LEU A 133 -12.06 5.05 -8.87
N THR A 134 -11.81 5.81 -9.93
CA THR A 134 -12.53 5.77 -11.22
C THR A 134 -11.71 6.52 -12.27
N ASP A 135 -11.77 6.12 -13.54
CA ASP A 135 -11.12 6.80 -14.67
C ASP A 135 -11.76 8.16 -15.03
#